data_AF-A0A1F3YQ59-F1
#
_entry.id   AF-A0A1F3YQ59-F1
#
_cell.length_a   1.000
_cell.length_b   1.000
_cell.length_c   1.000
_cell.angle_alpha   90.00
_cell.angle_beta   90.00
_cell.angle_gamma   90.00
#
_symmetry.space_group_name_H-M   'P 1'
#
loop_
_entity.id
_entity.type
_entity.pdbx_description
1 polymer ?
#
loop_
_entity_poly.entity_id
_entity_poly.type
_entity_poly.pdbx_seq_one_letter_code
_entity_poly.pdbx_strand_id
1 'polypeptide(L)'
;MSIPILDPKRYMIGKYEIIAKPFPQSAHMLRYTVFVNGRRIGAMASMPSESDCLFLEKPPIVPPLVPYQAIYRPGRPKKGTPPRTNADPLPPPREELPHGMSLPVQTEER
;
A
#
# COMPACT_ATOMS: atom_id res chain seq x y z
N MET A 1 -17.05 1.63 -28.50
CA MET A 1 -16.73 1.24 -27.12
C MET A 1 -17.74 0.19 -26.68
N SER A 2 -17.36 -1.09 -26.59
CA SER A 2 -18.25 -2.15 -26.07
C SER A 2 -18.11 -2.25 -24.55
N ILE A 3 -19.22 -2.46 -23.85
CA ILE A 3 -19.25 -2.55 -22.39
C ILE A 3 -18.76 -3.95 -21.99
N PRO A 4 -17.77 -4.08 -21.09
CA PRO A 4 -17.23 -5.38 -20.70
C PRO A 4 -18.32 -6.20 -20.00
N ILE A 5 -18.47 -7.45 -20.42
CA ILE A 5 -19.33 -8.42 -19.75
C ILE A 5 -18.56 -8.90 -18.52
N LEU A 6 -19.00 -8.47 -17.33
CA LEU A 6 -18.44 -8.94 -16.07
C LEU A 6 -19.13 -10.23 -15.63
N ASP A 7 -18.36 -11.14 -15.04
CA ASP A 7 -18.94 -12.34 -14.44
C ASP A 7 -19.70 -12.00 -13.15
N PRO A 8 -20.77 -12.75 -12.82
CA PRO A 8 -21.47 -12.58 -11.55
C PRO A 8 -20.53 -12.86 -10.37
N LYS A 9 -20.55 -11.97 -9.37
CA LYS A 9 -19.78 -12.15 -8.13
C LYS A 9 -20.67 -12.69 -7.02
N ARG A 10 -20.11 -13.54 -6.16
CA ARG A 10 -20.80 -14.07 -4.97
C ARG A 10 -20.08 -13.59 -3.71
N TYR A 11 -20.87 -13.18 -2.73
CA TYR A 11 -20.38 -12.73 -1.43
C TYR A 11 -21.09 -13.49 -0.32
N MET A 12 -20.35 -13.87 0.71
CA MET A 12 -20.88 -14.51 1.91
C MET A 12 -20.74 -13.54 3.09
N ILE A 13 -21.87 -13.19 3.71
CA ILE A 13 -21.92 -12.32 4.88
C ILE A 13 -22.66 -13.06 5.99
N GLY A 14 -21.90 -13.75 6.85
CA GLY A 14 -22.46 -14.60 7.89
C GLY A 14 -23.38 -15.68 7.29
N LYS A 15 -24.66 -15.65 7.65
CA LYS A 15 -25.70 -16.56 7.14
C LYS A 15 -26.31 -16.17 5.79
N TYR A 16 -25.94 -14.99 5.27
CA TYR A 16 -26.47 -14.45 4.03
C TYR A 16 -25.53 -14.76 2.87
N GLU A 17 -26.08 -15.32 1.80
CA GLU A 17 -25.43 -15.46 0.49
C GLU A 17 -25.94 -14.36 -0.42
N ILE A 18 -25.03 -13.59 -1.01
CA ILE A 18 -25.36 -12.45 -1.88
C ILE A 18 -24.79 -12.72 -3.27
N ILE A 19 -25.66 -12.77 -4.27
CA ILE A 19 -25.28 -12.90 -5.67
C ILE A 19 -25.40 -11.53 -6.33
N ALA A 20 -24.28 -10.97 -6.76
CA ALA A 20 -24.20 -9.71 -7.49
C ALA A 20 -24.09 -9.99 -9.00
N LYS A 21 -25.16 -9.71 -9.74
CA LYS A 21 -25.21 -9.90 -11.19
C LYS A 21 -25.12 -8.54 -11.89
N PRO A 22 -24.23 -8.35 -12.88
CA PRO A 22 -24.19 -7.10 -13.64
C PRO A 22 -25.47 -6.88 -14.44
N PHE A 23 -25.86 -5.61 -14.54
CA PHE A 23 -26.97 -5.22 -15.41
C PHE A 23 -26.54 -5.34 -16.87
N PRO A 24 -27.45 -5.79 -17.77
CA PRO A 24 -27.19 -5.73 -19.19
C PRO A 24 -26.84 -4.29 -19.58
N GLN A 25 -25.80 -4.12 -20.40
CA GLN A 25 -25.37 -2.80 -20.90
C GLN A 25 -24.86 -1.82 -19.83
N SER A 26 -24.54 -2.29 -18.62
CA SER A 26 -23.89 -1.45 -17.60
C SER A 26 -22.85 -2.25 -16.82
N ALA A 27 -21.58 -1.84 -16.93
CA ALA A 27 -20.49 -2.48 -16.20
C ALA A 27 -20.47 -2.11 -14.70
N HIS A 28 -21.07 -0.98 -14.34
CA HIS A 28 -21.00 -0.42 -12.98
C HIS A 28 -22.23 -0.74 -12.13
N MET A 29 -23.35 -1.11 -12.75
CA MET A 29 -24.58 -1.45 -12.04
C MET A 29 -24.68 -2.95 -11.77
N LEU A 30 -24.98 -3.30 -10.52
CA LEU A 30 -25.12 -4.68 -10.04
C LEU A 30 -26.50 -4.88 -9.42
N ARG A 31 -27.13 -5.99 -9.76
CA ARG A 31 -28.33 -6.51 -9.10
C ARG A 31 -27.91 -7.50 -8.03
N TYR A 32 -28.05 -7.10 -6.78
CA TYR A 32 -27.78 -7.93 -5.61
C TYR A 32 -29.03 -8.74 -5.26
N THR A 33 -28.89 -10.05 -5.20
CA THR A 33 -29.94 -10.96 -4.70
C THR A 33 -29.46 -11.60 -3.43
N VAL A 34 -30.23 -11.49 -2.35
CA VAL A 34 -29.86 -11.96 -1.02
C VAL A 34 -30.62 -13.25 -0.71
N PHE A 35 -29.89 -14.27 -0.30
CA PHE A 35 -30.38 -15.57 0.11
C PHE A 35 -30.00 -15.85 1.56
N VAL A 36 -30.81 -16.62 2.27
CA VAL A 36 -30.49 -17.24 3.56
C VAL A 36 -30.91 -18.69 3.48
N ASN A 37 -29.99 -19.60 3.77
CA ASN A 37 -30.24 -21.06 3.69
C ASN A 37 -30.87 -21.47 2.35
N GLY A 38 -30.40 -20.88 1.24
CA GLY A 38 -30.93 -21.13 -0.11
C GLY A 38 -32.27 -20.47 -0.44
N ARG A 39 -32.94 -19.80 0.51
CA ARG A 39 -34.19 -19.07 0.26
C ARG A 39 -33.92 -17.59 0.00
N ARG A 40 -34.42 -17.07 -1.12
CA ARG A 40 -34.32 -15.64 -1.46
C ARG A 40 -35.14 -14.80 -0.49
N ILE A 41 -34.50 -13.83 0.15
CA ILE A 41 -35.13 -12.86 1.07
C ILE A 41 -35.40 -11.53 0.38
N GLY A 42 -34.51 -11.10 -0.52
CA GLY A 42 -34.64 -9.78 -1.14
C GLY A 42 -33.79 -9.63 -2.40
N ALA A 43 -34.03 -8.53 -3.11
CA ALA A 43 -33.15 -8.07 -4.18
C ALA A 43 -33.07 -6.55 -4.18
N MET A 44 -31.88 -6.03 -4.46
CA MET A 44 -31.59 -4.61 -4.61
C MET A 44 -30.86 -4.39 -5.94
N ALA A 45 -31.13 -3.28 -6.62
CA ALA A 45 -30.34 -2.83 -7.75
C ALA A 45 -29.49 -1.65 -7.29
N SER A 46 -28.18 -1.66 -7.55
CA SER A 46 -27.37 -0.46 -7.34
C SER A 46 -27.74 0.56 -8.41
N MET A 47 -27.98 1.80 -7.98
CA MET A 47 -28.00 2.95 -8.88
C MET A 47 -26.57 3.47 -9.03
N PRO A 48 -26.19 4.00 -10.21
CA PRO A 48 -24.92 4.69 -10.35
C PRO A 48 -24.91 5.88 -9.41
N SER A 49 -23.83 6.02 -8.65
CA SER A 49 -23.59 7.21 -7.83
C SER A 49 -23.15 8.38 -8.71
N GLU A 50 -23.23 9.60 -8.18
CA GLU A 50 -22.69 10.79 -8.88
C GLU A 50 -21.20 10.62 -9.22
N SER A 51 -20.43 9.97 -8.33
CA SER A 51 -19.03 9.64 -8.58
C SER A 51 -18.85 8.68 -9.76
N ASP A 52 -19.76 7.71 -9.95
CA ASP A 52 -19.68 6.79 -11.09
C ASP A 52 -19.94 7.54 -12.41
N CYS A 53 -20.88 8.48 -12.42
CA CYS A 53 -21.16 9.33 -13.58
C CYS A 53 -19.96 10.24 -13.89
N LEU A 54 -19.40 10.89 -12.87
CA LEU A 54 -18.19 11.73 -13.01
C LEU A 54 -17.01 10.93 -13.56
N PHE A 55 -16.82 9.69 -13.12
CA PHE A 55 -15.75 8.83 -13.62
C PHE A 55 -15.92 8.48 -15.10
N LEU A 56 -17.17 8.29 -15.56
CA LEU A 56 -17.47 8.00 -16.96
C LEU A 56 -17.31 9.22 -17.87
N GLU A 57 -17.76 10.39 -17.41
CA GLU A 57 -17.68 11.64 -18.19
C GLU A 57 -16.27 12.24 -18.19
N LYS A 58 -15.60 12.21 -17.04
CA LYS A 58 -14.30 12.82 -16.80
C LYS A 58 -13.43 11.88 -15.96
N PRO A 59 -12.89 10.81 -16.58
CA PRO A 59 -12.06 9.87 -15.85
C PRO A 59 -10.86 10.60 -15.21
N PRO A 60 -10.55 10.31 -13.94
CA PRO A 60 -9.43 10.96 -13.26
C PRO A 60 -8.12 10.62 -13.97
N ILE A 61 -7.21 11.60 -14.03
CA ILE A 61 -5.88 11.41 -14.62
C ILE A 61 -5.14 10.37 -13.77
N VAL A 62 -4.89 9.21 -14.37
CA VAL A 62 -4.06 8.18 -13.73
C VAL A 62 -2.63 8.70 -13.73
N PRO A 63 -1.98 8.84 -12.55
CA PRO A 63 -0.60 9.28 -12.50
C PRO A 63 0.28 8.28 -13.27
N PRO A 64 1.32 8.74 -13.97
CA PRO A 64 2.21 7.85 -14.72
C PRO A 64 2.82 6.82 -13.76
N LEU A 65 2.96 5.58 -14.23
CA LEU A 65 3.66 4.54 -13.50
C LEU A 65 5.12 4.96 -13.32
N VAL A 66 5.47 5.48 -12.14
CA VAL A 66 6.85 5.76 -11.79
C VAL A 66 7.49 4.40 -11.48
N PRO A 67 8.45 3.91 -12.30
CA PRO A 67 9.12 2.66 -11.99
C PRO A 67 9.75 2.80 -10.60
N TYR A 68 9.57 1.79 -9.75
CA TYR A 68 10.17 1.77 -8.41
C TYR A 68 11.69 1.90 -8.53
N GLN A 69 12.21 3.08 -8.20
CA GLN A 69 13.63 3.31 -8.09
C GLN A 69 14.03 3.05 -6.64
N ALA A 70 14.71 1.93 -6.41
CA ALA A 70 15.41 1.69 -5.15
C ALA A 70 16.58 2.68 -5.06
N ILE A 71 16.31 3.91 -4.61
CA ILE A 71 17.34 4.91 -4.37
C ILE A 71 18.32 4.30 -3.36
N TYR A 72 19.58 4.26 -3.76
CA TYR A 72 20.68 3.78 -2.92
C TYR A 72 20.69 4.57 -1.60
N ARG A 73 20.40 3.88 -0.49
CA ARG A 73 20.52 4.48 0.84
C ARG A 73 22.00 4.53 1.23
N PRO A 74 22.53 5.69 1.65
CA PRO A 74 23.90 5.78 2.13
C PRO A 74 24.08 4.79 3.30
N GLY A 75 25.05 3.88 3.16
CA GLY A 75 25.34 2.80 4.13
C GLY A 75 24.99 1.39 3.66
N ARG A 76 24.12 1.20 2.66
CA ARG A 76 23.90 -0.13 2.06
C ARG A 76 25.02 -0.39 1.04
N PRO A 77 25.68 -1.55 0.96
CA PRO A 77 26.59 -1.82 -0.15
C PRO A 77 25.83 -1.83 -1.49
N LYS A 78 26.41 -1.25 -2.55
CA LYS A 78 25.80 -1.32 -3.90
C LYS A 78 25.76 -2.79 -4.33
N LYS A 79 24.71 -3.19 -5.05
CA LYS A 79 24.61 -4.57 -5.58
C LYS A 79 25.84 -4.86 -6.45
N GLY A 80 26.64 -5.85 -6.07
CA GLY A 80 27.92 -6.19 -6.70
C GLY A 80 29.18 -5.67 -5.99
N THR A 81 29.04 -4.97 -4.86
CA THR A 81 30.22 -4.57 -4.05
C THR A 81 30.74 -5.80 -3.31
N PRO A 82 32.05 -6.13 -3.41
CA PRO A 82 32.61 -7.25 -2.67
C PRO A 82 32.47 -7.01 -1.14
N PRO A 83 32.26 -8.08 -0.35
CA PRO A 83 32.22 -7.94 1.11
C PRO A 83 33.55 -7.36 1.60
N ARG A 84 33.50 -6.38 2.52
CA ARG A 84 34.71 -5.82 3.13
C ARG A 84 35.46 -6.97 3.83
N THR A 85 36.60 -7.34 3.27
CA THR A 85 37.55 -8.25 3.91
C THR A 85 38.17 -7.52 5.10
N ASN A 86 37.99 -8.04 6.31
CA ASN A 86 38.55 -7.50 7.55
C ASN A 86 40.09 -7.68 7.54
N ALA A 87 40.82 -6.75 6.92
CA ALA A 87 42.28 -6.84 6.85
C ALA A 87 43.01 -5.51 7.09
N ASP A 88 42.35 -4.51 7.69
CA ASP A 88 43.05 -3.36 8.27
C ASP A 88 42.44 -3.04 9.65
N PRO A 89 43.22 -2.99 10.73
CA PRO A 89 42.71 -2.58 12.03
C PRO A 89 42.33 -1.10 11.95
N LEU A 90 41.07 -0.80 12.27
CA LEU A 90 40.62 0.58 12.48
C LEU A 90 41.52 1.24 13.53
N PRO A 91 42.01 2.48 13.30
CA PRO A 91 42.69 3.21 14.36
C PRO A 91 41.72 3.37 15.54
N PRO A 92 42.20 3.30 16.80
CA PRO A 92 41.33 3.39 17.96
C PRO A 92 40.55 4.72 17.91
N PRO A 93 39.27 4.71 18.31
CA PRO A 93 38.47 5.93 18.31
C PRO A 93 39.14 6.93 19.24
N ARG A 94 39.54 8.09 18.70
CA ARG A 94 39.96 9.22 19.53
C ARG A 94 38.76 9.63 20.37
N GLU A 95 38.86 9.48 21.69
CA GLU A 95 37.98 10.11 22.67
C GLU A 95 38.27 11.62 22.71
N GLU A 96 38.12 12.32 21.58
CA GLU A 96 38.08 13.77 21.59
C GLU A 96 36.65 14.17 21.98
N LEU A 97 36.49 14.55 23.25
CA LEU A 97 35.30 15.22 23.73
C LEU A 97 35.04 16.46 22.86
N PRO A 98 33.77 16.74 22.49
CA PRO A 98 33.43 17.91 21.67
C PRO A 98 33.94 19.19 22.32
N HIS A 99 34.42 20.13 21.48
CA HIS A 99 35.02 21.38 21.91
C HIS A 99 34.11 22.12 22.91
N GLY A 100 34.62 22.31 24.13
CA GLY A 100 33.94 23.10 25.17
C GLY A 100 33.59 22.36 26.47
N MET A 101 33.90 21.06 26.62
CA MET A 101 33.73 20.36 27.90
C MET A 101 35.06 20.03 28.57
N SER A 102 35.41 20.76 29.63
CA SER A 102 36.48 20.39 30.57
C SER A 102 35.89 19.51 31.68
N LEU A 103 36.47 18.34 31.91
CA LEU A 103 36.16 17.54 33.10
C LEU A 103 36.72 18.25 34.34
N PRO A 104 35.98 18.31 35.46
CA PRO A 104 36.49 18.94 36.68
C PRO A 104 37.68 18.14 37.20
N VAL A 105 38.82 18.81 37.35
CA VAL A 105 40.01 18.28 38.02
C VAL A 105 39.66 18.15 39.51
N GLN A 106 39.61 16.94 40.04
CA GLN A 106 39.52 16.73 41.48
C GLN A 106 40.85 17.11 42.11
N THR A 107 40.87 18.21 42.86
CA THR A 107 41.99 18.58 43.74
C THR A 107 41.98 17.63 44.93
N GLU A 108 42.92 16.68 44.97
CA GLU A 108 43.26 15.98 46.22
C GLU A 108 44.11 16.93 47.08
N GLU A 109 43.50 17.56 48.09
CA GLU A 109 44.23 18.08 49.25
C GLU A 109 43.96 17.17 50.45
N ARG A 110 45.01 16.46 50.86
CA ARG A 110 45.23 15.98 52.22
C ARG A 110 46.58 16.52 52.69
#